data_AF-A0A5N3ZZA4-F1
#
_entry.id   AF-A0A5N3ZZA4-F1
#
_cell.length_a   1.000
_cell.length_b   1.000
_cell.length_c   1.000
_cell.angle_alpha   90.00
_cell.angle_beta   90.00
_cell.angle_gamma   90.00
#
_symmetry.space_group_name_H-M   'P 1'
#
loop_
_entity.id
_entity.type
_entity.pdbx_description
1 polymer ?
#
loop_
_entity_poly.entity_id
_entity_poly.type
_entity_poly.pdbx_seq_one_letter_code
_entity_poly.pdbx_strand_id
1 'polypeptide(L)'
;MTELDIEATSFFLGQRLKYAKSFDDKKTNKTSLWSKIAKELNDNGYTVGEGKEGAEKCRQKFANLQRQYISHRDHMKRTGENTKDPPAFFDEMHGILGAKHKVDPEYVLDSSNISAPSSEVESQESIEANNEDTQIENVSSPESVESLPKSGNVTPTSIRNRFSAVKKTCKPVTDNAVSLTKLLDDQFKADLAQREQHFQRLDELLSVQNNQRDRMLKQFDEIITLIKDKKNKDPQEEA
;
A
#
# COMPACT_ATOMS: atom_id res chain seq x y z
N MET A 1 -2.82 -22.31 25.80
CA MET A 1 -3.66 -21.16 26.17
C MET A 1 -4.51 -21.64 27.32
N THR A 2 -4.37 -21.03 28.49
CA THR A 2 -5.15 -21.42 29.67
C THR A 2 -6.58 -20.87 29.53
N GLU A 3 -7.55 -21.43 30.25
CA GLU A 3 -8.93 -20.94 30.26
C GLU A 3 -9.02 -19.46 30.66
N LEU A 4 -8.20 -19.06 31.63
CA LEU A 4 -8.02 -17.66 32.04
C LEU A 4 -7.52 -16.76 30.89
N ASP A 5 -6.61 -17.26 30.05
CA ASP A 5 -6.11 -16.51 28.90
C ASP A 5 -7.18 -16.31 27.83
N ILE A 6 -8.12 -17.26 27.70
CA ILE A 6 -9.22 -17.18 26.74
C ILE A 6 -10.20 -16.09 27.18
N GLU A 7 -10.61 -16.14 28.44
CA GLU A 7 -11.51 -15.14 29.04
C GLU A 7 -10.89 -13.73 28.99
N ALA A 8 -9.62 -13.62 29.38
CA ALA A 8 -8.87 -12.36 29.31
C ALA A 8 -8.80 -11.80 27.87
N THR A 9 -8.62 -12.68 26.88
CA THR A 9 -8.54 -12.26 25.47
C THR A 9 -9.92 -11.85 24.93
N SER A 10 -11.00 -12.53 25.31
CA SER A 10 -12.36 -12.13 24.93
C SER A 10 -12.75 -10.78 25.56
N PHE A 11 -12.46 -10.59 26.86
CA PHE A 11 -12.67 -9.31 27.53
C PHE A 11 -11.87 -8.18 26.87
N PHE A 12 -10.61 -8.44 26.53
CA PHE A 12 -9.75 -7.50 25.81
C PHE A 12 -10.33 -7.07 24.46
N LEU A 13 -10.82 -8.02 23.66
CA LEU A 13 -11.42 -7.74 22.36
C LEU A 13 -12.74 -6.97 22.51
N GLY A 14 -13.53 -7.27 23.55
CA GLY A 14 -14.71 -6.48 23.93
C GLY A 14 -14.38 -5.01 24.21
N GLN A 15 -13.35 -4.74 25.02
CA GLN A 15 -12.93 -3.35 25.28
C GLN A 15 -12.40 -2.67 24.01
N ARG A 16 -11.67 -3.41 23.18
CA ARG A 16 -11.16 -2.86 21.91
C ARG A 16 -12.30 -2.46 20.96
N LEU A 17 -13.39 -3.21 20.94
CA LEU A 17 -14.59 -2.90 20.17
C LEU A 17 -15.31 -1.66 20.72
N LYS A 18 -15.47 -1.55 22.04
CA LYS A 18 -16.05 -0.37 22.70
C LYS A 18 -15.32 0.92 22.34
N TYR A 19 -13.98 0.88 22.29
CA TYR A 19 -13.15 2.02 21.91
C TYR A 19 -12.92 2.17 20.40
N ALA A 20 -13.57 1.36 19.55
CA ALA A 20 -13.29 1.32 18.10
C ALA A 20 -13.37 2.69 17.42
N LYS A 21 -14.41 3.49 17.71
CA LYS A 21 -14.58 4.85 17.18
C LYS A 21 -13.41 5.76 17.54
N SER A 22 -12.92 5.68 18.77
CA SER A 22 -11.79 6.48 19.26
C SER A 22 -10.46 6.06 18.62
N PHE A 23 -10.33 4.81 18.18
CA PHE A 23 -9.13 4.34 17.48
C PHE A 23 -9.07 4.75 16.00
N ASP A 24 -10.23 5.04 15.39
CA ASP A 24 -10.34 5.47 14.01
C ASP A 24 -10.18 7.01 13.87
N ASP A 25 -10.33 7.76 14.96
CA ASP A 25 -9.97 9.18 15.01
C ASP A 25 -8.46 9.41 14.85
N LYS A 26 -8.08 10.36 13.99
CA LYS A 26 -6.68 10.75 13.74
C LYS A 26 -6.11 11.60 14.87
N LYS A 27 -6.96 12.23 15.69
CA LYS A 27 -6.55 13.18 16.75
C LYS A 27 -6.22 12.50 18.08
N THR A 28 -6.68 11.28 18.30
CA THR A 28 -6.51 10.58 19.58
C THR A 28 -5.13 9.92 19.67
N ASN A 29 -4.47 10.07 20.82
CA ASN A 29 -3.22 9.36 21.08
C ASN A 29 -3.53 7.86 21.30
N LYS A 30 -3.18 7.03 20.32
CA LYS A 30 -3.39 5.56 20.34
C LYS A 30 -2.71 4.89 21.54
N THR A 31 -1.55 5.37 21.96
CA THR A 31 -0.84 4.86 23.14
C THR A 31 -1.62 5.12 24.43
N SER A 32 -2.29 6.28 24.53
CA SER A 32 -3.18 6.58 25.66
C SER A 32 -4.40 5.65 25.69
N LEU A 33 -5.00 5.35 24.53
CA LEU A 33 -6.11 4.40 24.45
C LEU A 33 -5.69 2.98 24.87
N TRP A 34 -4.53 2.52 24.42
CA TRP A 34 -3.99 1.23 24.86
C TRP A 34 -3.68 1.19 26.35
N SER A 35 -3.21 2.30 26.94
CA SER A 35 -3.00 2.40 28.38
C SER A 35 -4.32 2.35 29.17
N LYS A 36 -5.40 2.95 28.65
CA LYS A 36 -6.74 2.83 29.23
C LYS A 36 -7.25 1.40 29.21
N ILE A 37 -7.10 0.70 28.08
CA ILE A 37 -7.48 -0.71 27.96
C ILE A 37 -6.66 -1.57 28.93
N ALA A 38 -5.34 -1.35 29.01
CA ALA A 38 -4.48 -2.08 29.94
C ALA A 38 -4.89 -1.86 31.40
N LYS A 39 -5.31 -0.62 31.75
CA LYS A 39 -5.85 -0.31 33.08
C LYS A 39 -7.14 -1.08 33.35
N GLU A 40 -8.09 -1.07 32.42
CA GLU A 40 -9.34 -1.83 32.56
C GLU A 40 -9.08 -3.35 32.69
N LEU A 41 -8.09 -3.89 31.98
CA LEU A 41 -7.70 -5.29 32.14
C LEU A 41 -7.14 -5.58 33.54
N ASN A 42 -6.27 -4.72 34.05
CA ASN A 42 -5.73 -4.86 35.41
C ASN A 42 -6.82 -4.70 36.47
N ASP A 43 -7.78 -3.78 36.27
CA ASP A 43 -8.93 -3.57 37.18
C ASP A 43 -9.85 -4.82 37.24
N ASN A 44 -9.87 -5.63 36.17
CA ASN A 44 -10.59 -6.91 36.12
C ASN A 44 -9.74 -8.11 36.58
N GLY A 45 -8.56 -7.87 37.16
CA GLY A 45 -7.69 -8.91 37.72
C GLY A 45 -6.71 -9.55 36.73
N TYR A 46 -6.68 -9.12 35.47
CA TYR A 46 -5.72 -9.59 34.48
C TYR A 46 -4.45 -8.74 34.49
N THR A 47 -3.36 -9.26 35.06
CA THR A 47 -2.10 -8.52 35.18
C THR A 47 -1.35 -8.42 33.85
N VAL A 48 -1.57 -7.34 33.10
CA VAL A 48 -0.86 -7.06 31.83
C VAL A 48 0.36 -6.15 32.07
N GLY A 49 0.38 -5.43 33.18
CA GLY A 49 1.43 -4.46 33.54
C GLY A 49 0.92 -3.02 33.47
N GLU A 50 1.70 -2.08 33.99
CA GLU A 50 1.26 -0.71 34.22
C GLU A 50 1.79 0.28 33.15
N GLY A 51 1.07 1.39 32.97
CA GLY A 51 1.50 2.51 32.14
C GLY A 51 1.81 2.13 30.69
N LYS A 52 3.04 2.40 30.24
CA LYS A 52 3.48 2.19 28.85
C LYS A 52 3.71 0.72 28.50
N GLU A 53 4.16 -0.09 29.46
CA GLU A 53 4.45 -1.50 29.20
C GLU A 53 3.17 -2.31 28.98
N GLY A 54 2.14 -2.07 29.79
CA GLY A 54 0.83 -2.69 29.61
C GLY A 54 0.19 -2.31 28.26
N ALA A 55 0.33 -1.04 27.88
CA ALA A 55 -0.14 -0.54 26.58
C ALA A 55 0.54 -1.25 25.40
N GLU A 56 1.87 -1.43 25.45
CA GLU A 56 2.59 -2.10 24.36
C GLU A 56 2.25 -3.59 24.29
N LYS A 57 2.09 -4.28 25.42
CA LYS A 57 1.65 -5.69 25.42
C LYS A 57 0.25 -5.85 24.83
N CYS A 58 -0.68 -4.97 25.18
CA CYS A 58 -2.02 -4.94 24.59
C CYS A 58 -1.95 -4.72 23.07
N ARG A 59 -1.16 -3.73 22.64
CA ARG A 59 -0.95 -3.43 21.22
C ARG A 59 -0.37 -4.63 20.47
N GLN A 60 0.66 -5.27 21.03
CA GLN A 60 1.32 -6.43 20.44
C GLN A 60 0.39 -7.64 20.37
N LYS A 61 -0.39 -7.90 21.43
CA LYS A 61 -1.41 -8.96 21.44
C LYS A 61 -2.43 -8.74 20.33
N PHE A 62 -2.96 -7.53 20.18
CA PHE A 62 -3.89 -7.20 19.10
C PHE A 62 -3.25 -7.33 17.71
N ALA A 63 -2.00 -6.87 17.54
CA ALA A 63 -1.28 -7.01 16.27
C ALA A 63 -1.06 -8.49 15.88
N ASN A 64 -0.78 -9.35 16.87
CA ASN A 64 -0.63 -10.79 16.65
C ASN A 64 -1.96 -11.44 16.24
N LEU A 65 -3.06 -11.11 16.93
CA LEU A 65 -4.40 -11.58 16.57
C LEU A 65 -4.78 -11.10 15.16
N GLN A 66 -4.49 -9.84 14.83
CA GLN A 66 -4.76 -9.27 13.51
C GLN A 66 -3.99 -10.01 12.41
N ARG A 67 -2.71 -10.33 12.64
CA ARG A 67 -1.90 -11.11 11.68
C ARG A 67 -2.47 -12.52 11.48
N GLN A 68 -2.91 -13.18 12.55
CA GLN A 68 -3.52 -14.51 12.45
C GLN A 68 -4.84 -14.46 11.67
N TYR A 69 -5.68 -13.47 11.94
CA TYR A 69 -6.93 -13.25 11.22
C TYR A 69 -6.71 -13.00 9.72
N ILE A 70 -5.82 -12.07 9.36
CA ILE A 70 -5.51 -11.75 7.95
C ILE A 70 -4.95 -12.99 7.26
N SER A 71 -3.96 -13.65 7.87
CA SER A 71 -3.35 -14.86 7.32
C SER A 71 -4.40 -15.93 7.04
N HIS A 72 -5.30 -16.20 7.99
CA HIS A 72 -6.36 -17.19 7.79
C HIS A 72 -7.27 -16.84 6.62
N ARG A 73 -7.74 -15.60 6.56
CA ARG A 73 -8.63 -15.15 5.50
C ARG A 73 -7.95 -15.15 4.12
N ASP A 74 -6.67 -14.79 4.04
CA ASP A 74 -5.91 -14.86 2.79
C ASP A 74 -5.70 -16.32 2.35
N HIS A 75 -5.54 -17.26 3.30
CA HIS A 75 -5.56 -18.69 3.00
C HIS A 75 -6.92 -19.15 2.47
N MET A 76 -8.03 -18.70 3.06
CA MET A 76 -9.37 -19.05 2.58
C MET A 76 -9.61 -18.53 1.16
N LYS A 77 -9.19 -17.29 0.87
CA LYS A 77 -9.27 -16.71 -0.48
C LYS A 77 -8.46 -17.50 -1.52
N ARG A 78 -7.30 -18.06 -1.14
CA ARG A 78 -6.41 -18.78 -2.06
C ARG A 78 -6.76 -20.25 -2.25
N THR A 79 -7.20 -20.93 -1.20
CA THR A 79 -7.34 -22.39 -1.19
C THR A 79 -8.81 -22.86 -1.21
N GLY A 80 -9.78 -21.96 -0.98
CA GLY A 80 -11.20 -22.28 -0.87
C GLY A 80 -11.62 -22.70 0.54
N GLU A 81 -12.94 -22.59 0.81
CA GLU A 81 -13.63 -22.60 2.12
C GLU A 81 -13.30 -23.76 3.08
N ASN A 82 -12.67 -24.86 2.63
CA ASN A 82 -12.76 -26.15 3.37
C ASN A 82 -11.43 -26.73 3.90
N THR A 83 -10.36 -25.95 4.05
CA THR A 83 -9.04 -26.53 4.39
C THR A 83 -8.52 -26.31 5.81
N LYS A 84 -9.04 -25.35 6.59
CA LYS A 84 -8.56 -25.10 7.96
C LYS A 84 -9.68 -24.58 8.87
N ASP A 85 -9.67 -25.04 10.11
CA ASP A 85 -10.51 -24.49 11.18
C ASP A 85 -10.16 -23.02 11.44
N PRO A 86 -11.16 -22.17 11.72
CA PRO A 86 -10.93 -20.76 11.99
C PRO A 86 -10.06 -20.56 13.25
N PRO A 87 -9.16 -19.57 13.26
CA PRO A 87 -8.38 -19.21 14.43
C PRO A 87 -9.28 -18.85 15.62
N ALA A 88 -8.76 -19.01 16.83
CA ALA A 88 -9.43 -18.54 18.04
C ALA A 88 -9.77 -17.04 17.91
N PHE A 89 -10.99 -16.67 18.33
CA PHE A 89 -11.54 -15.29 18.27
C PHE A 89 -11.72 -14.74 16.84
N PHE A 90 -11.87 -15.61 15.83
CA PHE A 90 -12.08 -15.17 14.44
C PHE A 90 -13.30 -14.25 14.30
N ASP A 91 -14.44 -14.60 14.89
CA ASP A 91 -15.67 -13.82 14.79
C ASP A 91 -15.55 -12.44 15.46
N GLU A 92 -14.95 -12.41 16.66
CA GLU A 92 -14.68 -11.16 17.39
C GLU A 92 -13.74 -10.25 16.58
N MET A 93 -12.72 -10.83 15.94
CA MET A 93 -11.79 -10.09 15.07
C MET A 93 -12.43 -9.65 13.75
N HIS A 94 -13.30 -10.47 13.17
CA HIS A 94 -14.06 -10.13 11.97
C HIS A 94 -15.00 -8.95 12.24
N GLY A 95 -15.65 -8.89 13.40
CA GLY A 95 -16.45 -7.73 13.82
C GLY A 95 -15.66 -6.43 13.92
N ILE A 96 -14.37 -6.49 14.29
CA ILE A 96 -13.52 -5.30 14.45
C ILE A 96 -12.87 -4.87 13.11
N LEU A 97 -12.54 -5.82 12.24
CA LEU A 97 -11.67 -5.60 11.07
C LEU A 97 -12.32 -5.89 9.71
N GLY A 98 -13.41 -6.67 9.67
CA GLY A 98 -14.00 -7.20 8.44
C GLY A 98 -14.46 -6.13 7.45
N ALA A 99 -14.87 -4.96 7.93
CA ALA A 99 -15.29 -3.83 7.11
C ALA A 99 -14.15 -2.85 6.74
N LYS A 100 -12.90 -3.10 7.15
CA LYS A 100 -11.78 -2.17 6.91
C LYS A 100 -11.08 -2.51 5.60
N HIS A 101 -10.80 -1.50 4.77
CA HIS A 101 -10.01 -1.62 3.52
C HIS A 101 -8.63 -2.26 3.71
N LYS A 102 -8.06 -2.20 4.93
CA LYS A 102 -6.79 -2.87 5.26
C LYS A 102 -6.88 -4.40 5.19
N VAL A 103 -8.08 -4.91 5.37
CA VAL A 103 -8.41 -6.32 5.28
C VAL A 103 -8.86 -6.55 3.85
N ASP A 104 -9.86 -5.88 3.31
CA ASP A 104 -10.25 -6.06 1.90
C ASP A 104 -9.69 -4.94 1.00
N PRO A 105 -8.49 -5.10 0.40
CA PRO A 105 -8.04 -4.15 -0.60
C PRO A 105 -8.97 -4.25 -1.79
N GLU A 106 -9.57 -3.13 -2.16
CA GLU A 106 -10.31 -3.00 -3.41
C GLU A 106 -9.36 -3.38 -4.54
N TYR A 107 -9.83 -4.28 -5.41
CA TYR A 107 -9.04 -5.00 -6.39
C TYR A 107 -8.16 -4.04 -7.20
N VAL A 108 -6.86 -4.00 -6.91
CA VAL A 108 -5.92 -3.26 -7.74
C VAL A 108 -5.69 -4.13 -8.97
N LEU A 109 -6.43 -3.84 -10.04
CA LEU A 109 -6.19 -4.43 -11.35
C LEU A 109 -4.74 -4.12 -11.73
N ASP A 110 -3.90 -5.15 -11.76
CA ASP A 110 -2.59 -5.06 -12.37
C ASP A 110 -2.81 -4.82 -13.87
N SER A 111 -2.25 -3.72 -14.39
CA SER A 111 -2.35 -3.34 -15.81
C SER A 111 -1.76 -4.41 -16.75
N SER A 112 -1.07 -5.40 -16.19
CA SER A 112 -0.52 -6.58 -16.86
C SER A 112 -1.56 -7.59 -17.36
N ASN A 113 -2.82 -7.52 -16.92
CA ASN A 113 -3.85 -8.53 -17.20
C ASN A 113 -5.10 -7.98 -17.89
N ILE A 114 -4.92 -7.12 -18.89
CA ILE A 114 -5.98 -6.83 -19.87
C ILE A 114 -6.04 -8.02 -20.84
N SER A 115 -6.69 -9.12 -20.41
CA SER A 115 -7.26 -10.04 -21.38
C SER A 115 -8.46 -9.33 -22.01
N ALA A 116 -8.44 -9.21 -23.33
CA ALA A 116 -9.39 -8.44 -24.12
C ALA A 116 -10.84 -8.70 -23.69
N PRO A 117 -11.67 -7.65 -23.50
CA PRO A 117 -13.09 -7.85 -23.31
C PRO A 117 -13.69 -8.36 -24.62
N SER A 118 -14.12 -9.62 -24.61
CA SER A 118 -15.05 -10.16 -25.60
C SER A 118 -16.35 -9.36 -25.47
N SER A 119 -16.54 -8.46 -26.43
CA SER A 119 -17.67 -7.57 -26.53
C SER A 119 -18.91 -8.36 -26.94
N GLU A 120 -19.87 -8.51 -26.04
CA GLU A 120 -21.28 -8.70 -26.38
C GLU A 120 -22.17 -7.92 -25.40
N VAL A 121 -22.71 -6.82 -25.96
CA VAL A 121 -24.04 -6.20 -25.82
C VAL A 121 -24.53 -5.53 -24.52
N GLU A 122 -24.70 -4.21 -24.68
CA GLU A 122 -25.92 -3.39 -24.47
C GLU A 122 -26.28 -2.79 -23.10
N SER A 123 -26.22 -1.44 -23.12
CA SER A 123 -27.28 -0.50 -22.72
C SER A 123 -27.16 0.27 -21.39
N GLN A 124 -27.04 1.60 -21.57
CA GLN A 124 -27.55 2.72 -20.74
C GLN A 124 -26.86 2.90 -19.37
N GLU A 125 -26.62 4.08 -18.82
CA GLU A 125 -27.01 5.47 -19.10
C GLU A 125 -25.98 6.40 -18.37
N SER A 126 -25.98 7.67 -18.75
CA SER A 126 -25.28 8.83 -18.19
C SER A 126 -25.03 8.89 -16.67
N ILE A 127 -23.94 9.55 -16.26
CA ILE A 127 -23.94 10.73 -15.33
C ILE A 127 -22.56 11.42 -15.36
N GLU A 128 -22.59 12.74 -15.51
CA GLU A 128 -21.50 13.70 -15.37
C GLU A 128 -21.19 14.02 -13.89
N ALA A 129 -19.91 14.23 -13.54
CA ALA A 129 -19.43 15.14 -12.48
C ALA A 129 -17.89 15.07 -12.44
N ASN A 130 -17.16 16.10 -12.89
CA ASN A 130 -16.73 17.32 -12.19
C ASN A 130 -15.69 17.15 -11.07
N ASN A 131 -14.71 18.07 -11.13
CA ASN A 131 -13.72 18.55 -10.15
C ASN A 131 -12.36 17.85 -10.18
N GLU A 132 -11.32 18.49 -10.74
CA GLU A 132 -10.53 19.61 -10.18
C GLU A 132 -9.67 19.21 -8.96
N ASP A 133 -8.45 18.80 -9.32
CA ASP A 133 -7.15 19.19 -8.79
C ASP A 133 -7.07 19.76 -7.36
N THR A 134 -6.31 19.07 -6.51
CA THR A 134 -5.73 19.66 -5.30
C THR A 134 -4.31 19.11 -5.13
N GLN A 135 -3.34 19.93 -5.54
CA GLN A 135 -1.93 19.79 -5.22
C GLN A 135 -1.67 20.23 -3.78
N ILE A 136 -0.93 19.44 -3.00
CA ILE A 136 -0.14 19.95 -1.87
C ILE A 136 1.23 19.27 -1.85
N GLU A 137 2.21 20.10 -2.20
CA GLU A 137 3.55 20.30 -1.65
C GLU A 137 4.25 19.18 -0.87
N ASN A 138 5.38 18.81 -1.47
CA ASN A 138 6.56 18.18 -0.90
C ASN A 138 7.38 19.21 -0.12
N VAL A 139 7.67 18.96 1.16
CA VAL A 139 8.74 19.68 1.89
C VAL A 139 9.59 18.72 2.70
N SER A 140 10.86 18.66 2.30
CA SER A 140 11.95 17.88 2.86
C SER A 140 12.56 18.56 4.09
N SER A 141 12.86 17.75 5.11
CA SER A 141 13.71 18.07 6.27
C SER A 141 15.14 18.44 5.91
N PRO A 142 15.83 19.13 6.83
CA PRO A 142 17.26 18.88 7.07
C PRO A 142 17.66 18.69 8.55
N GLU A 143 18.66 17.82 8.71
CA GLU A 143 19.84 17.83 9.61
C GLU A 143 19.81 18.00 11.16
N SER A 144 20.42 16.99 11.79
CA SER A 144 21.61 17.01 12.68
C SER A 144 21.60 17.81 14.00
N VAL A 145 21.93 17.14 15.12
CA VAL A 145 23.01 17.54 16.08
C VAL A 145 23.25 16.48 17.18
N GLU A 146 24.42 16.61 17.79
CA GLU A 146 25.28 15.68 18.53
C GLU A 146 25.22 15.84 20.07
N SER A 147 25.82 14.87 20.78
CA SER A 147 26.54 14.95 22.09
C SER A 147 25.91 14.46 23.43
N LEU A 148 26.80 13.85 24.22
CA LEU A 148 26.70 13.19 25.56
C LEU A 148 26.76 14.17 26.75
N PRO A 149 26.50 13.71 28.00
CA PRO A 149 27.57 13.60 29.02
C PRO A 149 27.47 12.38 29.98
N LYS A 150 28.39 12.32 30.97
CA LYS A 150 28.97 11.16 31.69
C LYS A 150 28.81 11.24 33.23
N SER A 151 29.07 10.12 33.95
CA SER A 151 29.41 9.94 35.40
C SER A 151 28.33 9.20 36.23
N GLY A 152 28.58 8.20 37.09
CA GLY A 152 29.82 7.72 37.73
C GLY A 152 29.70 6.31 38.40
N ASN A 153 30.78 5.94 39.09
CA ASN A 153 31.24 4.60 39.54
C ASN A 153 30.44 3.88 40.65
N VAL A 154 30.40 2.53 40.56
CA VAL A 154 30.52 1.58 41.69
C VAL A 154 31.08 0.23 41.20
N THR A 155 32.05 -0.34 41.92
CA THR A 155 32.64 -1.69 41.74
C THR A 155 32.57 -2.44 43.09
N PRO A 156 32.91 -3.74 43.20
CA PRO A 156 32.71 -4.87 42.29
C PRO A 156 32.07 -6.08 43.02
N THR A 157 31.27 -6.89 42.33
CA THR A 157 31.06 -8.28 42.77
C THR A 157 31.22 -9.21 41.58
N SER A 158 32.13 -10.15 41.78
CA SER A 158 32.60 -11.16 40.84
C SER A 158 31.44 -11.92 40.19
N ILE A 159 31.13 -11.56 38.94
CA ILE A 159 30.43 -12.44 38.01
C ILE A 159 31.38 -12.68 36.85
N ARG A 160 32.05 -13.82 36.90
CA ARG A 160 32.88 -14.34 35.81
C ARG A 160 32.01 -14.47 34.56
N ASN A 161 32.21 -13.58 33.59
CA ASN A 161 31.52 -13.59 32.30
C ASN A 161 31.75 -14.94 31.59
N ARG A 162 30.74 -15.81 31.58
CA ARG A 162 30.77 -17.10 30.86
C ARG A 162 30.73 -16.93 29.34
N PHE A 163 30.51 -15.71 28.84
CA PHE A 163 30.37 -15.39 27.42
C PHE A 163 31.65 -14.80 26.78
N SER A 164 32.76 -14.66 27.51
CA SER A 164 34.03 -14.20 26.89
C SER A 164 34.68 -15.24 25.97
N ALA A 165 34.22 -16.50 26.05
CA ALA A 165 34.67 -17.59 25.18
C ALA A 165 33.79 -17.78 23.92
N VAL A 166 32.83 -16.89 23.66
CA VAL A 166 32.11 -16.90 22.37
C VAL A 166 33.02 -16.25 21.33
N LYS A 167 33.60 -17.07 20.46
CA LYS A 167 34.33 -16.59 19.28
C LYS A 167 33.40 -15.64 18.51
N LYS A 168 33.80 -14.37 18.38
CA LYS A 168 33.13 -13.41 17.47
C LYS A 168 33.41 -13.86 16.03
N THR A 169 32.66 -14.85 15.54
CA THR A 169 32.78 -15.32 14.16
C THR A 169 31.44 -15.17 13.47
N CYS A 170 31.24 -14.02 12.84
CA CYS A 170 30.39 -13.80 11.67
C CYS A 170 30.73 -12.38 11.19
N LYS A 171 31.88 -12.21 10.51
CA LYS A 171 32.00 -11.09 9.58
C LYS A 171 31.17 -11.48 8.35
N PRO A 172 30.20 -10.67 7.90
CA PRO A 172 29.48 -10.97 6.67
C PRO A 172 30.47 -11.04 5.52
N VAL A 173 30.38 -12.10 4.71
CA VAL A 173 31.18 -12.26 3.49
C VAL A 173 30.75 -11.17 2.51
N THR A 174 31.61 -10.18 2.29
CA THR A 174 31.33 -8.97 1.50
C THR A 174 31.38 -9.19 -0.01
N ASP A 175 31.77 -10.38 -0.48
CA ASP A 175 32.01 -10.62 -1.91
C ASP A 175 30.72 -10.63 -2.75
N ASN A 176 29.55 -10.94 -2.16
CA ASN A 176 28.27 -10.99 -2.87
C ASN A 176 27.54 -9.63 -2.95
N ALA A 177 27.89 -8.67 -2.09
CA ALA A 177 27.22 -7.37 -2.06
C ALA A 177 27.49 -6.56 -3.33
N VAL A 178 28.72 -6.61 -3.85
CA VAL A 178 29.13 -5.93 -5.09
C VAL A 178 28.46 -6.55 -6.33
N SER A 179 28.13 -7.84 -6.28
CA SER A 179 27.43 -8.53 -7.37
C SER A 179 25.95 -8.14 -7.42
N LEU A 180 25.30 -8.05 -6.24
CA LEU A 180 23.91 -7.63 -6.14
C LEU A 180 23.68 -6.17 -6.54
N THR A 181 24.58 -5.26 -6.20
CA THR A 181 24.46 -3.85 -6.61
C THR A 181 24.59 -3.70 -8.12
N LYS A 182 25.53 -4.41 -8.76
CA LYS A 182 25.69 -4.40 -10.22
C LYS A 182 24.44 -4.95 -10.93
N LEU A 183 23.86 -6.03 -10.42
CA LEU A 183 22.63 -6.59 -10.97
C LEU A 183 21.46 -5.61 -10.89
N LEU A 184 21.35 -4.87 -9.78
CA LEU A 184 20.31 -3.85 -9.62
C LEU A 184 20.51 -2.69 -10.60
N ASP A 185 21.75 -2.20 -10.74
CA ASP A 185 22.08 -1.13 -11.68
C ASP A 185 21.81 -1.54 -13.14
N ASP A 186 22.15 -2.78 -13.50
CA ASP A 186 21.88 -3.34 -14.83
C ASP A 186 20.37 -3.44 -15.09
N GLN A 187 19.59 -3.80 -14.08
CA GLN A 187 18.12 -3.88 -14.17
C GLN A 187 17.50 -2.49 -14.35
N PHE A 188 17.93 -1.49 -13.57
CA PHE A 188 17.45 -0.12 -13.72
C PHE A 188 17.82 0.46 -15.10
N LYS A 189 19.00 0.13 -15.62
CA LYS A 189 19.43 0.56 -16.94
C LYS A 189 18.59 -0.07 -18.06
N ALA A 190 18.24 -1.35 -17.93
CA ALA A 190 17.36 -2.04 -18.86
C ALA A 190 15.95 -1.41 -18.88
N ASP A 191 15.39 -1.14 -17.70
CA ASP A 191 14.08 -0.47 -17.57
C ASP A 191 14.07 0.93 -18.19
N LEU A 192 15.14 1.70 -17.99
CA LEU A 192 15.28 3.03 -18.58
C LEU A 192 15.30 2.95 -20.10
N ALA A 193 16.07 2.01 -20.66
CA ALA A 193 16.15 1.79 -22.11
C ALA A 193 14.81 1.33 -22.71
N GLN A 194 14.05 0.48 -22.01
CA GLN A 194 12.71 0.09 -22.45
C GLN A 194 11.74 1.27 -22.47
N ARG A 195 11.76 2.12 -21.44
CA ARG A 195 10.93 3.34 -21.40
C ARG A 195 11.29 4.30 -22.52
N GLU A 196 12.58 4.47 -22.81
CA GLU A 196 13.05 5.30 -23.91
C GLU A 196 12.59 4.77 -25.27
N GLN A 197 12.71 3.45 -25.51
CA GLN A 197 12.18 2.82 -26.73
C GLN A 197 10.66 2.99 -26.86
N HIS A 198 9.93 2.81 -25.75
CA HIS A 198 8.48 3.00 -25.75
C HIS A 198 8.11 4.45 -26.08
N PHE A 199 8.83 5.41 -25.50
CA PHE A 199 8.62 6.83 -25.78
C PHE A 199 8.91 7.17 -27.25
N GLN A 200 10.02 6.67 -27.81
CA GLN A 200 10.34 6.87 -29.23
C GLN A 200 9.25 6.30 -30.15
N ARG A 201 8.71 5.12 -29.84
CA ARG A 201 7.60 4.52 -30.60
C ARG A 201 6.33 5.35 -30.55
N LEU A 202 6.00 5.93 -29.39
CA LEU A 202 4.85 6.81 -29.25
C LEU A 202 5.02 8.09 -30.07
N ASP A 203 6.21 8.68 -30.06
CA ASP A 203 6.52 9.89 -30.84
C ASP A 203 6.44 9.63 -32.35
N GLU A 204 6.93 8.47 -32.80
CA GLU A 204 6.79 8.03 -34.19
C GLU A 204 5.31 7.87 -34.58
N LEU A 205 4.50 7.23 -33.73
CA LEU A 205 3.06 7.07 -33.97
C LEU A 205 2.34 8.43 -34.04
N LEU A 206 2.66 9.37 -33.14
CA LEU A 206 2.11 10.73 -33.19
C LEU A 206 2.49 11.44 -34.48
N SER A 207 3.74 11.33 -34.91
CA SER A 207 4.22 11.91 -36.15
C SER A 207 3.49 11.32 -37.36
N VAL A 208 3.30 10.00 -37.41
CA VAL A 208 2.53 9.34 -38.47
C VAL A 208 1.09 9.82 -38.50
N GLN A 209 0.43 9.90 -37.35
CA GLN A 209 -0.96 10.36 -37.26
C GLN A 209 -1.11 11.82 -37.71
N ASN A 210 -0.20 12.71 -37.28
CA ASN A 210 -0.19 14.10 -37.71
C ASN A 210 0.03 14.22 -39.22
N ASN A 211 0.97 13.46 -39.78
CA ASN A 211 1.22 13.44 -41.22
C ASN A 211 0.01 12.92 -42.01
N GLN A 212 -0.71 11.92 -41.50
CA GLN A 212 -1.96 11.44 -42.11
C GLN A 212 -3.05 12.51 -42.09
N ARG A 213 -3.23 13.19 -40.95
CA ARG A 213 -4.17 14.31 -40.81
C ARG A 213 -3.87 15.43 -41.82
N ASP A 214 -2.60 15.80 -41.95
CA ASP A 214 -2.19 16.87 -42.88
C ASP A 214 -2.40 16.48 -44.34
N ARG A 215 -2.21 15.20 -44.70
CA ARG A 215 -2.54 14.70 -46.04
C ARG A 215 -4.03 14.77 -46.32
N MET A 216 -4.86 14.33 -45.38
CA MET A 216 -6.32 14.39 -45.51
C MET A 216 -6.81 15.83 -45.69
N LEU A 217 -6.28 16.76 -44.89
CA LEU A 217 -6.63 18.19 -45.00
C LEU A 217 -6.28 18.75 -46.38
N LYS A 218 -5.10 18.44 -46.91
CA LYS A 218 -4.71 18.85 -48.28
C LYS A 218 -5.65 18.30 -49.35
N GLN A 219 -6.07 17.04 -49.23
CA GLN A 219 -7.03 16.44 -50.15
C GLN A 219 -8.40 17.14 -50.08
N PHE A 220 -8.87 17.49 -48.88
CA PHE A 220 -10.12 18.25 -48.72
C PHE A 220 -10.02 19.67 -49.32
N ASP A 221 -8.92 20.37 -49.09
CA ASP A 221 -8.71 21.72 -49.65
C ASP A 221 -8.68 21.68 -51.18
N GLU A 222 -8.07 20.66 -51.78
CA GLU A 222 -8.05 20.45 -53.23
C GLU A 222 -9.46 20.23 -53.77
N ILE A 223 -10.26 19.37 -53.13
CA ILE A 223 -11.67 19.13 -53.50
C ILE A 223 -12.49 20.41 -53.39
N ILE A 224 -12.34 21.18 -52.30
CA ILE A 224 -13.04 22.45 -52.11
C ILE A 224 -12.69 23.44 -53.21
N THR A 225 -11.41 23.50 -53.60
CA THR A 225 -10.93 24.39 -54.67
C THR A 225 -11.55 23.99 -56.01
N LEU A 226 -11.57 22.69 -56.35
CA LEU A 226 -12.21 22.18 -57.57
C LEU A 226 -13.71 22.47 -57.62
N ILE A 227 -14.42 22.32 -56.49
CA ILE A 227 -15.86 22.62 -56.41
C ILE A 227 -16.12 24.12 -56.63
N LYS A 228 -15.31 24.99 -56.02
CA LYS A 228 -15.42 26.45 -56.21
C LYS A 228 -15.16 26.84 -57.67
N ASP A 229 -14.13 26.27 -58.28
CA ASP A 229 -13.78 26.55 -59.68
C ASP A 229 -14.86 26.07 -60.65
N LYS A 230 -15.49 24.92 -60.40
CA LYS A 230 -16.62 24.42 -61.19
C LYS A 230 -17.83 25.35 -61.07
N LYS A 231 -18.21 25.74 -59.85
CA LYS A 231 -19.34 26.66 -59.61
C LYS A 231 -19.15 28.02 -60.27
N ASN A 232 -17.91 28.51 -60.38
CA ASN A 232 -17.59 29.77 -61.04
C ASN A 232 -17.59 29.67 -62.59
N LYS A 233 -17.54 28.46 -63.18
CA LYS A 233 -17.58 28.25 -64.64
C LYS A 233 -19.00 28.02 -65.20
N ASP A 234 -19.93 27.52 -64.38
CA ASP A 234 -21.31 27.25 -64.79
C ASP A 234 -22.27 28.48 -64.96
N PRO A 235 -21.93 29.77 -64.72
CA PRO A 235 -22.87 30.89 -64.95
C PRO A 235 -23.07 31.38 -66.41
N GLN A 236 -22.60 30.68 -67.45
CA GLN A 236 -22.62 31.20 -68.84
C GLN A 236 -23.25 30.27 -69.90
N GLU A 237 -23.97 29.20 -69.52
CA GLU A 237 -24.60 28.29 -70.49
C GLU A 237 -26.15 28.22 -70.42
N GLU A 238 -26.80 29.13 -69.70
CA GLU A 238 -28.25 29.37 -69.79
C GLU A 238 -28.54 30.87 -70.04
N ALA A 239 -28.44 31.28 -71.31
CA ALA A 239 -29.06 32.50 -71.85
C ALA A 239 -29.33 32.32 -73.35
#